data_AF-A0A645HKL5-F1
#
_entry.id   AF-A0A645HKL5-F1
#
_cell.length_a   1.000
_cell.length_b   1.000
_cell.length_c   1.000
_cell.angle_alpha   90.00
_cell.angle_beta   90.00
_cell.angle_gamma   90.00
#
_symmetry.space_group_name_H-M   'P 1'
#
loop_
_entity.id
_entity.type
_entity.pdbx_description
1 polymer ?
#
loop_
_entity_poly.entity_id
_entity_poly.type
_entity_poly.pdbx_seq_one_letter_code
_entity_poly.pdbx_strand_id
1 'polypeptide(L)' 'MVVKVAEVEKTEFKGKILVINTKLNSQSRNVLVKVSLADPKSQLKPGMLAEIGLKK' A
#
# COMPACT_ATOMS: atom_id res chain seq x y z
N MET A 1 -8.13 -5.37 3.68
CA MET A 1 -7.06 -5.09 2.72
C MET A 1 -5.81 -5.82 3.17
N VAL A 2 -5.15 -6.53 2.25
CA VAL A 2 -3.89 -7.24 2.50
C VAL A 2 -2.82 -6.57 1.65
N VAL A 3 -1.64 -6.34 2.21
CA VAL A 3 -0.52 -5.73 1.48
C VAL A 3 0.65 -6.68 1.50
N LYS A 4 1.25 -6.88 0.33
CA LYS A 4 2.44 -7.71 0.13
C LYS A 4 3.56 -6.82 -0.38
N VAL A 5 4.77 -7.05 0.09
CA VAL A 5 5.94 -6.26 -0.30
C VAL A 5 6.94 -7.21 -0.95
N ALA A 6 7.37 -6.91 -2.17
CA ALA A 6 8.20 -7.81 -2.96
C ALA A 6 9.53 -8.15 -2.25
N GLU A 7 10.08 -7.19 -1.52
CA GLU A 7 11.32 -7.33 -0.75
C GLU A 7 11.15 -8.08 0.58
N VAL A 8 9.92 -8.30 1.06
CA VAL A 8 9.63 -9.00 2.30
C VAL A 8 8.80 -10.25 1.97
N GLU A 9 9.49 -11.28 1.49
CA GLU A 9 8.86 -12.54 1.09
C GLU A 9 8.04 -13.16 2.24
N LYS A 10 6.87 -13.72 1.90
CA LYS A 10 5.96 -14.47 2.80
C LYS A 10 5.34 -13.66 3.96
N THR A 11 5.38 -12.34 3.93
CA THR A 11 4.72 -11.51 4.96
C THR A 11 3.50 -10.78 4.40
N GLU A 12 2.34 -11.02 5.01
CA GLU A 12 1.12 -10.29 4.71
C GLU A 12 0.90 -9.20 5.75
N PHE A 13 0.87 -7.95 5.29
CA PHE A 13 0.60 -6.79 6.14
C PHE A 13 -0.88 -6.47 6.11
N LYS A 14 -1.45 -6.24 7.30
CA LYS A 14 -2.79 -5.66 7.42
C LYS A 14 -2.69 -4.15 7.26
N GLY A 15 -3.57 -3.60 6.43
CA GLY A 15 -3.64 -2.16 6.25
C GLY A 15 -5.06 -1.64 6.10
N LYS A 16 -5.18 -0.31 6.15
CA LYS A 16 -6.43 0.43 5.94
C LYS A 16 -6.18 1.61 5.02
N ILE A 17 -7.12 1.89 4.12
CA ILE A 17 -7.11 3.13 3.32
C ILE A 17 -7.49 4.28 4.26
N LEU A 18 -6.65 5.32 4.31
CA LEU A 18 -6.92 6.52 5.09
C LEU A 18 -7.58 7.59 4.22
N VAL A 19 -7.01 7.84 3.04
CA VAL A 19 -7.46 8.91 2.14
C VAL A 19 -7.31 8.45 0.70
N ILE A 20 -8.32 8.73 -0.12
CA ILE A 20 -8.25 8.60 -1.58
C ILE A 20 -8.24 10.02 -2.13
N ASN A 21 -7.14 10.43 -2.78
CA ASN A 21 -7.11 11.70 -3.48
C ASN A 21 -7.82 11.53 -4.82
N THR A 22 -9.07 11.98 -4.89
CA THR A 22 -9.95 11.85 -6.07
C THR A 22 -9.47 12.63 -7.28
N LYS A 23 -8.44 13.47 -7.13
CA LYS A 23 -7.80 14.16 -8.26
C LYS A 23 -6.99 13.17 -9.09
N LEU A 24 -7.49 12.88 -10.29
CA LEU A 24 -6.79 12.06 -11.27
C LEU A 24 -5.49 12.77 -11.69
N ASN A 25 -4.37 12.04 -11.65
CA ASN A 25 -3.13 12.54 -12.24
C ASN A 25 -3.29 12.56 -13.76
N SER A 26 -3.28 13.75 -14.38
CA SER A 26 -3.51 13.90 -15.82
C SER A 26 -2.42 13.28 -16.70
N GLN A 27 -1.22 13.04 -16.19
CA GLN A 27 -0.12 12.43 -16.94
C GLN A 27 -0.19 10.89 -16.92
N SER A 28 -0.49 10.29 -15.77
CA SER A 28 -0.47 8.83 -15.59
C SER A 28 -1.85 8.18 -15.51
N ARG A 29 -2.92 8.98 -15.39
CA ARG A 29 -4.30 8.53 -15.10
C ARG A 29 -4.39 7.68 -13.82
N ASN A 30 -3.50 7.94 -12.87
CA ASN A 30 -3.48 7.28 -11.57
C ASN A 30 -4.16 8.14 -10.49
N VAL A 31 -4.74 7.47 -9.50
CA VAL A 31 -5.33 8.07 -8.30
C VAL A 31 -4.36 7.85 -7.14
N LEU A 32 -4.01 8.90 -6.41
CA LEU A 32 -3.12 8.77 -5.25
C LEU A 32 -3.92 8.34 -4.03
N VAL A 33 -3.54 7.21 -3.44
CA VAL A 33 -4.16 6.68 -2.21
C VAL A 33 -3.16 6.66 -1.08
N LYS A 34 -3.58 7.15 0.09
CA LYS A 34 -2.82 7.06 1.33
C LYS A 34 -3.34 5.89 2.14
N VAL A 35 -2.46 4.94 2.44
CA VAL A 35 -2.76 3.76 3.25
C VAL A 35 -1.96 3.78 4.54
N SER A 36 -2.53 3.22 5.61
CA SER A 36 -1.83 2.89 6.85
C SER A 36 -1.54 1.40 6.85
N LEU A 37 -0.30 1.02 7.13
CA LEU A 37 0.15 -0.36 7.26
C LEU A 37 0.59 -0.59 8.70
N ALA A 38 0.16 -1.70 9.30
CA ALA A 38 0.68 -2.12 10.58
C ALA A 38 1.98 -2.90 10.36
N ASP A 39 3.10 -2.33 10.80
CA ASP A 39 4.42 -2.96 10.73
C ASP A 39 5.05 -3.07 12.12
N PRO A 40 4.58 -4.01 12.96
CA PRO A 40 5.09 -4.17 14.32
C PRO A 40 6.54 -4.66 14.37
N LYS A 41 7.07 -5.19 13.25
CA LYS A 41 8.43 -5.71 13.15
C LYS A 41 9.39 -4.73 12.48
N SER A 42 8.92 -3.53 12.13
CA SER A 42 9.70 -2.48 11.45
C SER A 42 10.46 -2.99 10.21
N GLN A 43 9.84 -3.88 9.44
CA GLN A 43 10.44 -4.51 8.26
C GLN A 43 10.27 -3.63 6.99
N LEU A 44 9.35 -2.68 7.01
CA LEU A 44 9.05 -1.80 5.89
C LEU A 44 9.99 -0.60 5.86
N LYS A 45 10.59 -0.36 4.71
CA LYS A 45 11.43 0.82 4.47
C LYS A 45 10.83 1.70 3.37
N PRO A 46 11.02 3.03 3.44
CA PRO A 46 10.65 3.91 2.34
C PRO A 46 11.34 3.49 1.04
N GLY A 47 10.60 3.57 -0.07
CA GLY A 47 11.10 3.19 -1.41
C GLY A 47 10.74 1.76 -1.83
N MET A 48 10.26 0.92 -0.92
CA MET A 48 9.83 -0.45 -1.25
C MET A 48 8.58 -0.48 -2.13
N LEU A 49 8.53 -1.46 -3.03
CA LEU A 49 7.35 -1.74 -3.86
C LEU A 49 6.37 -2.66 -3.13
N ALA A 50 5.11 -2.22 -3.05
CA ALA A 50 4.05 -2.93 -2.36
C ALA A 50 2.84 -3.15 -3.28
N GLU A 51 2.29 -4.36 -3.21
CA GLU A 51 1.03 -4.75 -3.86
C GLU A 51 -0.11 -4.74 -2.84
N ILE A 52 -1.23 -4.14 -3.22
CA ILE A 52 -2.40 -3.96 -2.34
C ILE A 52 -3.55 -4.82 -2.87
N GLY A 53 -3.91 -5.85 -2.12
CA GLY A 53 -5.09 -6.67 -2.34
C GLY A 53 -6.32 -6.15 -1.60
N LEU A 54 -7.37 -5.79 -2.34
CA LEU A 54 -8.69 -5.48 -1.79
C LEU A 54 -9.50 -6.77 -1.71
N LYS A 55 -9.88 -7.19 -0.50
CA LYS A 55 -10.84 -8.28 -0.32
C LYS A 55 -12.24 -7.71 -0.52
N LYS A 56 -13.06 -8.42 -1.29
CA LYS A 56 -14.43 -8.06 -1.64
C LYS A 56 -15.34 -8.16 -0.41
#